data_AF-A0A7C6ACI5-F1
#
_entry.id   AF-A0A7C6ACI5-F1
#
_cell.length_a   1.000
_cell.length_b   1.000
_cell.length_c   1.000
_cell.angle_alpha   90.00
_cell.angle_beta   90.00
_cell.angle_gamma   90.00
#
_symmetry.space_group_name_H-M   'P 1'
#
loop_
_entity.id
_entity.type
_entity.pdbx_description
1 polymer ?
#
loop_
_entity_poly.entity_id
_entity_poly.type
_entity_poly.pdbx_seq_one_letter_code
_entity_poly.pdbx_strand_id
1 'polypeptide(L)'
;MNELSIKLAEELSIPRVLASILINRQIDTPKKARIFFEPSIEDLYDPYLMDQLDIAVGRIIDAIISKEKITIFGDYDVDGTNGTSMLLRFFRSLDANVEYIIPHRIREGYGLSKQVIEKLSSSNTKLLITVDCGITSVEEVELAKSFGIDTIICDHHETGNKIPNAAAVLDALKPSCQYPFKYLCGAGVAFKLVQALLGTDYIANKLSEKDCIDRNALLHKKIQEYIQYATLATTADIVPLIDENRSIVKMGLEIINYDPLPGIRALIETSGLKLGKISTGQIVFVLAPRINAAGRIGDANRAVELLTSESFEKALEIARIMESENYLRKKIDEETFIQAQKIIEDTLDIDNEYAIVLHQNDWHPGVIGIVASRLVERYYRPTILMTTVDGVIKGSARSIPGFNIYEALRKCQDKLLQFGGHKYAAGLAVSPEKINDFCISFKKTAEELLTKDMLIPIIQIDAEIQLSELSPKFIQVLGKFAPFGPENMKPVFATRNVEILGQPKIVGNNHLRFKIRNRACVFDAIGFNLGYLIDLVNSHNIVDVVYSIEEGEFIGESIPQLKIRDIKQLGLY
;
A
#
# COMPACT_ATOMS: atom_id res chain seq x y z
N MET A 1 2.55 -15.05 -30.92
CA MET A 1 3.31 -15.28 -29.67
C MET A 1 4.79 -15.44 -30.02
N ASN A 2 5.70 -14.94 -29.16
CA ASN A 2 7.13 -14.75 -29.44
C ASN A 2 7.97 -16.00 -29.08
N GLU A 3 9.06 -16.27 -29.80
CA GLU A 3 10.02 -17.38 -29.60
C GLU A 3 10.58 -17.43 -28.16
N LEU A 4 10.77 -16.26 -27.55
CA LEU A 4 11.22 -16.11 -26.17
C LEU A 4 10.30 -16.81 -25.16
N SER A 5 8.97 -16.77 -25.35
CA SER A 5 8.04 -17.38 -24.39
C SER A 5 8.01 -18.90 -24.49
N ILE A 6 8.31 -19.47 -25.66
CA ILE A 6 8.46 -20.92 -25.83
C ILE A 6 9.69 -21.39 -25.07
N LYS A 7 10.83 -20.73 -25.29
CA LYS A 7 12.09 -21.07 -24.62
C LYS A 7 11.98 -20.99 -23.10
N LEU A 8 11.44 -19.88 -22.57
CA LEU A 8 11.27 -19.71 -21.13
C LEU A 8 10.28 -20.73 -20.53
N ALA A 9 9.20 -21.06 -21.25
CA ALA A 9 8.24 -22.07 -20.81
C ALA A 9 8.86 -23.47 -20.72
N GLU A 10 9.74 -23.83 -21.66
CA GLU A 10 10.45 -25.12 -21.67
C GLU A 10 11.48 -25.19 -20.54
N GLU A 11 12.32 -24.16 -20.39
CA GLU A 11 13.35 -24.10 -19.34
C GLU A 11 12.75 -24.14 -17.93
N LEU A 12 11.64 -23.41 -17.70
CA LEU A 12 10.95 -23.40 -16.41
C LEU A 12 9.95 -24.55 -16.25
N SER A 13 9.70 -25.31 -17.31
CA SER A 13 8.64 -26.32 -17.36
C SER A 13 7.27 -25.78 -16.92
N ILE A 14 6.85 -24.62 -17.44
CA ILE A 14 5.55 -23.96 -17.11
C ILE A 14 4.66 -23.80 -18.35
N PRO A 15 3.34 -23.56 -18.19
CA PRO A 15 2.47 -23.22 -19.32
C PRO A 15 2.96 -21.99 -20.09
N ARG A 16 2.89 -22.07 -21.43
CA ARG A 16 3.39 -21.02 -22.35
C ARG A 16 2.73 -19.65 -22.14
N VAL A 17 1.44 -19.63 -21.81
CA VAL A 17 0.72 -18.40 -21.50
C VAL A 17 1.30 -17.72 -20.27
N LEU A 18 1.59 -18.49 -19.20
CA LEU A 18 2.18 -17.95 -17.98
C LEU A 18 3.61 -17.45 -18.22
N ALA A 19 4.40 -18.14 -19.05
CA ALA A 19 5.72 -17.63 -19.46
C ALA A 19 5.62 -16.31 -20.24
N SER A 20 4.60 -16.16 -21.09
CA SER A 20 4.35 -14.91 -21.82
C SER A 20 3.99 -13.77 -20.86
N ILE A 21 3.20 -14.04 -19.82
CA ILE A 21 2.87 -13.05 -18.78
C ILE A 21 4.12 -12.67 -17.97
N LEU A 22 5.00 -13.62 -17.63
CA LEU A 22 6.29 -13.31 -16.98
C LEU A 22 7.13 -12.36 -17.84
N ILE A 23 7.25 -12.62 -19.13
CA ILE A 23 7.99 -11.76 -20.07
C ILE A 23 7.39 -10.35 -20.14
N ASN A 24 6.06 -10.25 -20.19
CA ASN A 24 5.37 -8.94 -20.16
C ASN A 24 5.63 -8.17 -18.85
N ARG A 25 5.95 -8.89 -17.76
CA ARG A 25 6.41 -8.34 -16.47
C ARG A 25 7.93 -8.19 -16.38
N GLN A 26 8.64 -8.26 -17.50
CA GLN A 26 10.10 -8.13 -17.60
C GLN A 26 10.89 -9.24 -16.87
N ILE A 27 10.24 -10.39 -16.62
CA ILE A 27 10.81 -11.62 -16.06
C ILE A 27 11.09 -12.56 -17.23
N ASP A 28 12.20 -12.30 -17.91
CA ASP A 28 12.56 -12.86 -19.21
C ASP A 28 13.72 -13.87 -19.16
N THR A 29 14.20 -14.20 -17.96
CA THR A 29 15.29 -15.17 -17.75
C THR A 29 14.96 -16.16 -16.63
N PRO A 30 15.54 -17.38 -16.65
CA PRO A 30 15.38 -18.32 -15.54
C PRO A 30 15.81 -17.76 -14.18
N LYS A 31 16.87 -16.95 -14.14
CA LYS A 31 17.34 -16.31 -12.91
C LYS A 31 16.27 -15.38 -12.33
N LYS A 32 15.72 -14.49 -13.15
CA LYS A 32 14.63 -13.58 -12.71
C LYS A 32 13.39 -14.37 -12.30
N ALA A 33 13.03 -15.43 -13.02
CA ALA A 33 11.90 -16.27 -12.68
C ALA A 33 12.09 -17.01 -11.35
N ARG A 34 13.30 -17.50 -11.05
CA ARG A 34 13.62 -18.09 -9.75
C ARG A 34 13.41 -17.08 -8.63
N ILE A 35 13.99 -15.88 -8.73
CA ILE A 35 13.81 -14.82 -7.72
C ILE A 35 12.32 -14.47 -7.57
N PHE A 36 11.59 -14.36 -8.68
CA PHE A 36 10.17 -14.07 -8.66
C PHE A 36 9.33 -15.14 -7.95
N PHE A 37 9.67 -16.42 -8.12
CA PHE A 37 8.93 -17.53 -7.55
C PHE A 37 9.39 -17.90 -6.14
N GLU A 38 10.67 -17.82 -5.84
CA GLU A 38 11.31 -18.33 -4.63
C GLU A 38 12.53 -17.44 -4.29
N PRO A 39 12.29 -16.18 -3.84
CA PRO A 39 13.35 -15.26 -3.45
C PRO A 39 13.98 -15.68 -2.11
N SER A 40 15.25 -15.33 -1.92
CA SER A 40 15.95 -15.49 -0.64
C SER A 40 16.58 -14.17 -0.15
N ILE A 41 17.16 -14.18 1.04
CA ILE A 41 17.81 -12.99 1.62
C ILE A 41 19.02 -12.56 0.76
N GLU A 42 19.72 -13.51 0.14
CA GLU A 42 20.84 -13.27 -0.77
C GLU A 42 20.43 -12.61 -2.09
N ASP A 43 19.13 -12.62 -2.43
CA ASP A 43 18.60 -11.96 -3.62
C ASP A 43 18.29 -10.48 -3.41
N LEU A 44 18.25 -10.03 -2.15
CA LEU A 44 18.09 -8.61 -1.84
C LEU A 44 19.32 -7.83 -2.30
N TYR A 45 19.12 -6.61 -2.76
CA TYR A 45 20.24 -5.78 -3.19
C TYR A 45 21.16 -5.46 -2.01
N ASP A 46 22.45 -5.24 -2.30
CA ASP A 46 23.38 -4.75 -1.28
C ASP A 46 22.92 -3.37 -0.79
N PRO A 47 22.61 -3.20 0.52
CA PRO A 47 22.17 -1.92 1.05
C PRO A 47 23.17 -0.79 0.81
N TYR A 48 24.48 -1.08 0.72
CA TYR A 48 25.52 -0.05 0.51
C TYR A 48 25.53 0.53 -0.91
N LEU A 49 24.71 0.01 -1.84
CA LEU A 49 24.43 0.68 -3.11
C LEU A 49 23.55 1.92 -2.93
N MET A 50 22.92 2.09 -1.77
CA MET A 50 22.13 3.27 -1.43
C MET A 50 23.05 4.41 -0.99
N ASP A 51 22.94 5.54 -1.68
CA ASP A 51 23.82 6.69 -1.49
C ASP A 51 23.74 7.23 -0.04
N GLN A 52 24.91 7.40 0.59
CA GLN A 52 25.13 7.84 1.98
C GLN A 52 24.74 6.83 3.07
N LEU A 53 24.44 5.58 2.71
CA LEU A 53 24.09 4.56 3.69
C LEU A 53 25.26 4.18 4.60
N ASP A 54 26.48 4.19 4.08
CA ASP A 54 27.72 4.05 4.85
C ASP A 54 27.89 5.18 5.89
N ILE A 55 27.59 6.43 5.52
CA ILE A 55 27.64 7.59 6.42
C ILE A 55 26.60 7.44 7.53
N ALA A 56 25.38 7.04 7.19
CA ALA A 56 24.31 6.79 8.17
C ALA A 56 24.70 5.69 9.16
N VAL A 57 25.24 4.58 8.67
CA VAL A 57 25.73 3.46 9.49
C VAL A 57 26.80 3.91 10.47
N GLY A 58 27.83 4.63 9.99
CA GLY A 58 28.91 5.15 10.82
C GLY A 58 28.38 6.07 11.92
N ARG A 59 27.54 7.04 11.56
CA ARG A 59 26.97 8.01 12.51
C ARG A 59 26.10 7.35 13.59
N ILE A 60 25.34 6.32 13.22
CA ILE A 60 24.51 5.55 14.15
C ILE A 60 25.38 4.75 15.12
N ILE A 61 26.44 4.09 14.64
CA ILE A 61 27.38 3.36 15.50
C ILE A 61 28.04 4.32 16.50
N ASP A 62 28.46 5.51 16.06
CA ASP A 62 29.04 6.53 16.93
C ASP A 62 28.05 6.98 18.02
N ALA A 63 26.77 7.18 17.68
CA ALA A 63 25.73 7.49 18.65
C ALA A 63 25.57 6.39 19.70
N ILE A 64 25.55 5.13 19.26
CA ILE A 64 25.39 3.96 20.14
C ILE A 64 26.59 3.84 21.09
N ILE A 65 27.81 3.97 20.58
CA ILE A 65 29.05 3.89 21.37
C ILE A 65 29.09 5.03 22.41
N SER A 66 28.76 6.24 21.97
CA SER A 66 28.81 7.45 22.79
C SER A 66 27.59 7.59 23.73
N LYS A 67 26.65 6.64 23.69
CA LYS A 67 25.36 6.67 24.42
C LYS A 67 24.59 7.97 24.20
N GLU A 68 24.70 8.52 23.00
CA GLU A 68 23.94 9.68 22.58
C GLU A 68 22.45 9.38 22.60
N LYS A 69 21.65 10.42 22.86
CA LYS A 69 20.21 10.32 22.76
C LYS A 69 19.79 10.36 21.29
N ILE A 70 19.15 9.28 20.85
CA ILE A 70 18.60 9.09 19.51
C ILE A 70 17.09 9.32 19.57
N THR A 71 16.54 10.13 18.66
CA THR A 71 15.09 10.27 18.50
C THR A 71 14.69 9.81 17.10
N ILE A 72 13.75 8.88 17.03
CA ILE A 72 13.12 8.44 15.78
C ILE A 72 11.87 9.29 15.54
N PHE A 73 11.71 9.86 14.35
CA PHE A 73 10.51 10.57 13.96
C PHE A 73 9.90 9.88 12.75
N GLY A 74 8.70 9.33 12.88
CA GLY A 74 8.01 8.67 11.76
C GLY A 74 6.66 9.30 11.48
N ASP A 75 6.11 9.04 10.29
CA ASP A 75 4.74 9.44 9.99
C ASP A 75 3.68 8.60 10.76
N TYR A 76 2.45 9.11 10.78
CA TYR A 76 1.33 8.53 11.53
C TYR A 76 0.62 7.36 10.84
N ASP A 77 0.99 7.03 9.60
CA ASP A 77 0.36 5.95 8.85
C ASP A 77 1.09 4.61 9.03
N VAL A 78 0.75 3.60 8.23
CA VAL A 78 1.33 2.26 8.39
C VAL A 78 2.81 2.25 8.08
N ASP A 79 3.28 2.99 7.09
CA ASP A 79 4.68 2.96 6.68
C ASP A 79 5.55 3.62 7.76
N GLY A 80 5.24 4.87 8.10
CA GLY A 80 5.91 5.60 9.18
C GLY A 80 5.89 4.88 10.53
N THR A 81 4.76 4.31 10.95
CA THR A 81 4.68 3.59 12.23
C THR A 81 5.44 2.27 12.22
N ASN A 82 5.42 1.49 11.12
CA ASN A 82 6.18 0.23 11.03
C ASN A 82 7.68 0.49 10.98
N GLY A 83 8.14 1.46 10.20
CA GLY A 83 9.55 1.81 10.15
C GLY A 83 10.05 2.38 11.50
N THR A 84 9.23 3.18 12.19
CA THR A 84 9.54 3.63 13.56
C THR A 84 9.62 2.46 14.54
N SER A 85 8.65 1.54 14.52
CA SER A 85 8.66 0.34 15.37
C SER A 85 9.88 -0.53 15.13
N MET A 86 10.25 -0.72 13.86
CA MET A 86 11.42 -1.50 13.47
C MET A 86 12.71 -0.89 14.03
N LEU A 87 12.94 0.41 13.83
CA LEU A 87 14.12 1.09 14.36
C LEU A 87 14.11 1.11 15.89
N LEU A 88 12.97 1.38 16.52
CA LEU A 88 12.85 1.39 17.98
C LEU A 88 13.19 0.03 18.58
N ARG A 89 12.69 -1.05 17.98
CA ARG A 89 13.01 -2.43 18.38
C ARG A 89 14.49 -2.74 18.18
N PHE A 90 15.06 -2.32 17.05
CA PHE A 90 16.49 -2.47 16.76
C PHE A 90 17.37 -1.77 17.82
N PHE A 91 17.14 -0.48 18.07
CA PHE A 91 17.92 0.29 19.04
C PHE A 91 17.78 -0.23 20.47
N ARG A 92 16.55 -0.63 20.88
CA ARG A 92 16.32 -1.23 22.21
C ARG A 92 17.06 -2.55 22.38
N SER A 93 17.17 -3.38 21.33
CA SER A 93 17.93 -4.63 21.40
C SER A 93 19.43 -4.42 21.70
N LEU A 94 19.94 -3.23 21.40
CA LEU A 94 21.32 -2.80 21.63
C LEU A 94 21.51 -1.97 22.91
N ASP A 95 20.47 -1.85 23.74
CA ASP A 95 20.43 -1.00 24.93
C ASP A 95 20.79 0.48 24.64
N ALA A 96 20.44 0.97 23.44
CA ALA A 96 20.69 2.36 23.06
C ALA A 96 19.71 3.33 23.74
N ASN A 97 20.15 4.57 23.97
CA ASN A 97 19.31 5.64 24.51
C ASN A 97 18.41 6.21 23.41
N VAL A 98 17.24 5.59 23.22
CA VAL A 98 16.33 5.90 22.11
C VAL A 98 14.93 6.29 22.59
N GLU A 99 14.37 7.31 21.95
CA GLU A 99 12.95 7.67 22.03
C GLU A 99 12.36 7.80 20.62
N TYR A 100 11.04 7.96 20.52
CA TYR A 100 10.36 8.15 19.25
C TYR A 100 9.27 9.23 19.35
N ILE A 101 8.91 9.80 18.21
CA ILE A 101 7.82 10.77 18.04
C ILE A 101 7.01 10.36 16.81
N ILE A 102 5.69 10.27 16.97
CA ILE A 102 4.71 10.17 15.88
C ILE A 102 3.84 11.43 15.92
N PRO A 103 3.74 12.22 14.83
CA PRO A 103 2.98 13.45 14.81
C PRO A 103 1.48 13.19 14.82
N HIS A 104 0.70 14.14 15.36
CA HIS A 104 -0.75 14.04 15.34
C HIS A 104 -1.33 14.60 14.03
N ARG A 105 -1.85 13.72 13.16
CA ARG A 105 -2.40 14.05 11.83
C ARG A 105 -3.26 15.32 11.75
N ILE A 106 -4.20 15.49 12.68
CA ILE A 106 -5.16 16.61 12.65
C ILE A 106 -4.53 17.93 13.14
N ARG A 107 -3.67 17.88 14.17
CA ARG A 107 -3.17 19.06 14.88
C ARG A 107 -1.86 19.57 14.32
N GLU A 108 -0.94 18.65 14.03
CA GLU A 108 0.44 18.94 13.64
C GLU A 108 0.67 18.76 12.13
N GLY A 109 -0.22 18.03 11.45
CA GLY A 109 -0.12 17.80 10.01
C GLY A 109 0.85 16.66 9.67
N TYR A 110 1.44 16.75 8.48
CA TYR A 110 2.39 15.77 7.94
C TYR A 110 3.81 16.34 7.92
N GLY A 111 4.81 15.49 8.21
CA GLY A 111 6.23 15.80 8.11
C GLY A 111 6.83 16.50 9.33
N LEU A 112 8.14 16.77 9.24
CA LEU A 112 8.91 17.42 10.30
C LEU A 112 8.53 18.90 10.39
N SER A 113 8.42 19.43 11.61
CA SER A 113 8.10 20.84 11.86
C SER A 113 9.16 21.51 12.74
N LYS A 114 9.30 22.84 12.61
CA LYS A 114 10.22 23.64 13.44
C LYS A 114 9.94 23.49 14.94
N GLN A 115 8.67 23.38 15.32
CA GLN A 115 8.24 23.16 16.71
C GLN A 115 8.76 21.83 17.27
N VAL A 116 8.76 20.77 16.45
CA VAL A 116 9.34 19.48 16.84
C VAL A 116 10.85 19.63 17.05
N ILE A 117 11.55 20.32 16.15
CA ILE A 117 13.00 20.54 16.27
C ILE A 117 13.37 21.32 17.54
N GLU A 118 12.63 22.38 17.88
CA GLU A 118 12.83 23.15 19.12
C GLU A 118 12.62 22.29 20.37
N LYS A 119 11.63 21.38 20.34
CA LYS A 119 11.40 20.40 21.40
C LYS A 119 12.55 19.41 21.52
N LEU A 120 13.10 18.91 20.41
CA LEU A 120 14.24 17.99 20.39
C LEU A 120 15.52 18.65 20.95
N SER A 121 15.75 19.92 20.61
CA SER A 121 16.86 20.69 21.18
C SER A 121 16.76 20.77 22.71
N SER A 122 15.55 20.90 23.22
CA SER A 122 15.29 20.96 24.67
C SER A 122 15.42 19.59 25.36
N SER A 123 15.33 18.48 24.61
CA SER A 123 15.37 17.11 25.15
C SER A 123 16.76 16.46 25.08
N ASN A 124 17.79 17.22 24.69
CA ASN A 124 19.18 16.78 24.49
C ASN A 124 19.35 15.64 23.46
N THR A 125 18.47 15.58 22.46
CA THR A 125 18.67 14.72 21.29
C THR A 125 19.94 15.13 20.55
N LYS A 126 20.75 14.15 20.13
CA LYS A 126 21.97 14.37 19.32
C LYS A 126 21.86 13.80 17.92
N LEU A 127 21.05 12.76 17.76
CA LEU A 127 20.77 12.15 16.48
C LEU A 127 19.24 12.04 16.29
N LEU A 128 18.74 12.68 15.24
CA LEU A 128 17.38 12.52 14.73
C LEU A 128 17.41 11.55 13.56
N ILE A 129 16.54 10.55 13.56
CA ILE A 129 16.34 9.65 12.42
C ILE A 129 14.88 9.79 11.97
N THR A 130 14.66 10.32 10.77
CA THR A 130 13.31 10.40 10.20
C THR A 130 13.01 9.16 9.37
N VAL A 131 11.75 8.73 9.38
CA VAL A 131 11.24 7.60 8.62
C VAL A 131 9.98 8.02 7.88
N ASP A 132 9.91 7.72 6.58
CA ASP A 132 8.74 8.00 5.73
C ASP A 132 8.38 9.51 5.66
N CYS A 133 9.39 10.34 5.93
CA CYS A 133 9.33 11.78 5.80
C CYS A 133 10.72 12.40 5.91
N GLY A 134 10.82 13.67 5.52
CA GLY A 134 12.00 14.51 5.73
C GLY A 134 12.69 14.95 4.45
N ILE A 135 12.50 14.29 3.30
CA ILE A 135 13.20 14.63 2.05
C ILE A 135 12.92 16.06 1.56
N THR A 136 11.80 16.65 1.96
CA THR A 136 11.44 18.04 1.67
C THR A 136 11.68 19.02 2.85
N SER A 137 12.11 18.54 4.01
CA SER A 137 12.24 19.32 5.26
C SER A 137 13.56 20.08 5.36
N VAL A 138 13.88 20.89 4.34
CA VAL A 138 15.17 21.59 4.22
C VAL A 138 15.41 22.55 5.38
N GLU A 139 14.41 23.36 5.73
CA GLU A 139 14.55 24.39 6.78
C GLU A 139 14.62 23.77 8.18
N GLU A 140 13.85 22.71 8.41
CA GLU A 140 13.82 22.00 9.69
C GLU A 140 15.14 21.27 9.95
N VAL A 141 15.74 20.67 8.94
CA VAL A 141 17.05 20.00 9.05
C VAL A 141 18.18 21.00 9.30
N GLU A 142 18.16 22.16 8.64
CA GLU A 142 19.11 23.24 8.93
C GLU A 142 18.95 23.77 10.36
N LEU A 143 17.70 23.91 10.84
CA LEU A 143 17.43 24.30 12.22
C LEU A 143 17.96 23.25 13.22
N ALA A 144 17.73 21.96 12.96
CA ALA A 144 18.23 20.86 13.80
C ALA A 144 19.77 20.91 13.89
N LYS A 145 20.43 21.10 12.74
CA LYS A 145 21.89 21.25 12.66
C LYS A 145 22.39 22.45 13.47
N SER A 146 21.67 23.58 13.45
CA SER A 146 22.03 24.76 14.24
C SER A 146 21.98 24.52 15.76
N PHE A 147 21.19 23.54 16.20
CA PHE A 147 21.13 23.07 17.60
C PHE A 147 22.10 21.91 17.89
N GLY A 148 22.95 21.53 16.93
CA GLY A 148 23.88 20.41 17.08
C GLY A 148 23.20 19.05 17.08
N ILE A 149 22.08 18.93 16.37
CA ILE A 149 21.35 17.67 16.16
C ILE A 149 21.67 17.20 14.74
N ASP A 150 22.38 16.08 14.63
CA ASP A 150 22.57 15.42 13.34
C ASP A 150 21.27 14.74 12.91
N THR A 151 20.96 14.79 11.61
CA THR A 151 19.75 14.17 11.06
C THR A 151 20.11 13.10 10.04
N ILE A 152 19.49 11.93 10.13
CA ILE A 152 19.48 10.89 9.09
C ILE A 152 18.05 10.77 8.57
N ILE A 153 17.88 10.83 7.26
CA ILE A 153 16.56 10.75 6.61
C ILE A 153 16.42 9.39 5.94
N CYS A 154 15.39 8.62 6.29
CA CYS A 154 14.96 7.42 5.57
C CYS A 154 13.62 7.73 4.89
N ASP A 155 13.63 8.01 3.59
CA ASP A 155 12.46 8.49 2.87
C ASP A 155 12.40 7.90 1.46
N HIS A 156 11.23 8.02 0.82
CA HIS A 156 10.96 7.51 -0.53
C HIS A 156 10.05 8.42 -1.35
N HIS A 157 9.69 9.59 -0.81
CA HIS A 157 8.90 10.59 -1.51
C HIS A 157 9.70 11.29 -2.61
N GLU A 158 8.97 11.92 -3.54
CA GLU A 158 9.59 12.74 -4.60
C GLU A 158 10.46 13.85 -4.01
N THR A 159 11.69 13.98 -4.52
CA THR A 159 12.63 14.98 -4.03
C THR A 159 12.20 16.40 -4.39
N GLY A 160 12.40 17.34 -3.47
CA GLY A 160 12.26 18.77 -3.77
C GLY A 160 13.42 19.31 -4.60
N ASN A 161 13.35 20.60 -4.96
CA ASN A 161 14.41 21.30 -5.69
C ASN A 161 15.75 21.37 -4.93
N LYS A 162 15.72 21.18 -3.61
CA LYS A 162 16.89 21.15 -2.73
C LYS A 162 16.79 19.92 -1.84
N ILE A 163 17.88 19.17 -1.75
CA ILE A 163 18.02 18.08 -0.79
C ILE A 163 18.42 18.67 0.58
N PRO A 164 17.83 18.22 1.69
CA PRO A 164 18.19 18.69 3.04
C PRO A 164 19.66 18.41 3.37
N ASN A 165 20.29 19.34 4.08
CA ASN A 165 21.69 19.25 4.53
C ASN A 165 21.83 18.37 5.79
N ALA A 166 21.30 17.16 5.70
CA ALA A 166 21.33 16.15 6.76
C ALA A 166 22.73 15.50 6.84
N ALA A 167 23.00 14.75 7.92
CA ALA A 167 24.20 13.92 8.02
C ALA A 167 24.17 12.80 6.98
N ALA A 168 22.99 12.22 6.72
CA ALA A 168 22.76 11.31 5.62
C ALA A 168 21.31 11.40 5.12
N VAL A 169 21.10 11.26 3.81
CA VAL A 169 19.78 11.18 3.17
C VAL A 169 19.70 9.88 2.38
N LEU A 170 18.95 8.93 2.93
CA LEU A 170 18.70 7.60 2.37
C LEU A 170 17.38 7.66 1.61
N ASP A 171 17.49 7.77 0.30
CA ASP A 171 16.37 7.82 -0.62
C ASP A 171 16.85 7.32 -2.00
N ALA A 172 16.15 6.34 -2.56
CA ALA A 172 16.48 5.77 -3.86
C ALA A 172 16.16 6.73 -5.02
N LEU A 173 15.20 7.65 -4.85
CA LEU A 173 14.80 8.65 -5.84
C LEU A 173 15.75 9.85 -5.92
N LYS A 174 16.65 10.01 -4.94
CA LYS A 174 17.71 11.03 -4.97
C LYS A 174 18.48 10.95 -6.29
N PRO A 175 18.66 12.05 -7.04
CA PRO A 175 19.28 12.02 -8.37
C PRO A 175 20.66 11.38 -8.44
N SER A 176 21.46 11.44 -7.37
CA SER A 176 22.79 10.81 -7.29
C SER A 176 22.77 9.32 -6.95
N CYS A 177 21.64 8.79 -6.47
CA CYS A 177 21.55 7.47 -5.88
C CYS A 177 21.55 6.36 -6.94
N GLN A 178 22.54 5.46 -6.85
CA GLN A 178 22.71 4.32 -7.77
C GLN A 178 21.98 3.07 -7.30
N TYR A 179 21.20 3.15 -6.21
CA TYR A 179 20.47 2.00 -5.72
C TYR A 179 19.56 1.42 -6.82
N PRO A 180 19.62 0.10 -7.11
CA PRO A 180 19.00 -0.48 -8.31
C PRO A 180 17.47 -0.38 -8.37
N PHE A 181 16.81 -0.31 -7.20
CA PHE A 181 15.36 -0.35 -7.10
C PHE A 181 14.79 0.92 -6.47
N LYS A 182 13.87 1.60 -7.17
CA LYS A 182 13.44 2.97 -6.84
C LYS A 182 12.17 3.09 -6.01
N TYR A 183 11.50 1.97 -5.70
CA TYR A 183 10.13 1.98 -5.17
C TYR A 183 10.01 1.40 -3.76
N LEU A 184 11.11 1.31 -2.99
CA LEU A 184 11.00 0.98 -1.56
C LEU A 184 10.10 2.02 -0.87
N CYS A 185 9.25 1.57 0.06
CA CYS A 185 8.57 2.50 0.98
C CYS A 185 9.55 2.98 2.08
N GLY A 186 9.19 3.96 2.91
CA GLY A 186 10.02 4.50 3.99
C GLY A 186 10.53 3.43 4.96
N ALA A 187 9.67 2.50 5.39
CA ALA A 187 10.08 1.34 6.19
C ALA A 187 10.92 0.34 5.38
N GLY A 188 10.74 0.26 4.06
CA GLY A 188 11.63 -0.50 3.17
C GLY A 188 13.05 0.06 3.20
N VAL A 189 13.20 1.39 3.13
CA VAL A 189 14.48 2.09 3.25
C VAL A 189 15.09 1.88 4.65
N ALA A 190 14.30 2.05 5.70
CA ALA A 190 14.74 1.78 7.07
C ALA A 190 15.17 0.30 7.26
N PHE A 191 14.56 -0.64 6.53
CA PHE A 191 14.92 -2.05 6.56
C PHE A 191 16.30 -2.28 5.92
N LYS A 192 16.62 -1.58 4.82
CA LYS A 192 17.97 -1.59 4.24
C LYS A 192 19.01 -1.01 5.20
N LEU A 193 18.68 0.05 5.93
CA LEU A 193 19.54 0.60 6.97
C LEU A 193 19.82 -0.42 8.09
N VAL A 194 18.77 -1.09 8.60
CA VAL A 194 18.91 -2.15 9.60
C VAL A 194 19.72 -3.33 9.04
N GLN A 195 19.50 -3.73 7.79
CA GLN A 195 20.27 -4.79 7.13
C GLN A 195 21.77 -4.47 7.11
N ALA A 196 22.15 -3.24 6.74
CA ALA A 196 23.55 -2.83 6.74
C ALA A 196 24.15 -2.77 8.15
N LEU A 197 23.41 -2.23 9.12
CA LEU A 197 23.84 -2.18 10.51
C LEU A 197 24.09 -3.58 11.07
N LEU A 198 23.18 -4.53 10.85
CA LEU A 198 23.34 -5.93 11.25
C LEU A 198 24.54 -6.62 10.59
N GLY A 199 24.93 -6.18 9.39
CA GLY A 199 26.12 -6.67 8.69
C GLY A 199 27.44 -6.22 9.31
N THR A 200 27.46 -5.13 10.08
CA THR A 200 28.69 -4.61 10.71
C THR A 200 29.20 -5.50 11.84
N ASP A 201 30.52 -5.58 11.99
CA ASP A 201 31.15 -6.38 13.05
C ASP A 201 30.74 -5.89 14.45
N TYR A 202 30.65 -4.56 14.64
CA TYR A 202 30.26 -3.97 15.92
C TYR A 202 28.88 -4.44 16.39
N ILE A 203 27.87 -4.34 15.52
CA ILE A 203 26.49 -4.71 15.85
C ILE A 203 26.36 -6.23 15.96
N ALA A 204 26.95 -6.98 15.03
CA ALA A 204 26.92 -8.44 15.06
C ALA A 204 27.52 -8.99 16.36
N ASN A 205 28.66 -8.47 16.80
CA ASN A 205 29.30 -8.90 18.06
C ASN A 205 28.42 -8.58 19.26
N LYS A 206 27.91 -7.34 19.35
CA LYS A 206 27.07 -6.87 20.47
C LYS A 206 25.76 -7.68 20.62
N LEU A 207 25.17 -8.14 19.52
CA LEU A 207 24.00 -9.02 19.56
C LEU A 207 24.38 -10.48 19.88
N SER A 208 25.48 -10.99 19.32
CA SER A 208 25.91 -12.38 19.52
C SER A 208 26.32 -12.70 20.96
N GLU A 209 26.90 -11.73 21.67
CA GLU A 209 27.25 -11.84 23.09
C GLU A 209 26.03 -12.14 23.98
N LYS A 210 24.83 -11.71 23.55
CA LYS A 210 23.58 -11.96 24.31
C LYS A 210 23.02 -13.35 24.08
N ASP A 211 23.20 -13.92 22.89
CA ASP A 211 22.45 -15.10 22.44
C ASP A 211 23.30 -16.37 22.24
N CYS A 212 24.64 -16.30 22.21
CA CYS A 212 25.54 -17.46 21.97
C CYS A 212 25.20 -18.25 20.68
N ILE A 213 24.79 -17.56 19.60
CA ILE A 213 24.41 -18.14 18.31
C ILE A 213 25.48 -17.84 17.26
N ASP A 214 25.62 -18.72 16.25
CA ASP A 214 26.40 -18.46 15.03
C ASP A 214 25.99 -17.13 14.37
N ARG A 215 26.99 -16.35 13.93
CA ARG A 215 26.77 -15.01 13.37
C ARG A 215 25.81 -15.00 12.18
N ASN A 216 25.93 -15.97 11.26
CA ASN A 216 25.08 -16.02 10.09
C ASN A 216 23.66 -16.41 10.47
N ALA A 217 23.49 -17.38 11.37
CA ALA A 217 22.17 -17.76 11.87
C ALA A 217 21.46 -16.61 12.59
N LEU A 218 22.20 -15.82 13.40
CA LEU A 218 21.68 -14.62 14.06
C LEU A 218 21.25 -13.55 13.06
N LEU A 219 22.07 -13.27 12.04
CA LEU A 219 21.74 -12.31 10.99
C LEU A 219 20.45 -12.71 10.27
N HIS A 220 20.35 -13.97 9.82
CA HIS A 220 19.14 -14.47 9.16
C HIS A 220 17.90 -14.31 10.04
N LYS A 221 17.98 -14.71 11.31
CA LYS A 221 16.88 -14.56 12.27
C LYS A 221 16.48 -13.09 12.43
N LYS A 222 17.44 -12.17 12.58
CA LYS A 222 17.15 -10.74 12.73
C LYS A 222 16.53 -10.14 11.47
N ILE A 223 17.03 -10.49 10.29
CA ILE A 223 16.41 -10.08 9.03
C ILE A 223 14.97 -10.60 8.94
N GLN A 224 14.71 -11.86 9.32
CA GLN A 224 13.36 -12.43 9.38
C GLN A 224 12.43 -11.73 10.39
N GLU A 225 12.96 -11.23 11.51
CA GLU A 225 12.19 -10.40 12.45
C GLU A 225 11.79 -9.06 11.79
N TYR A 226 12.75 -8.35 11.21
CA TYR A 226 12.53 -6.98 10.71
C TYR A 226 11.80 -6.90 9.37
N ILE A 227 11.92 -7.92 8.51
CA ILE A 227 11.25 -7.96 7.21
C ILE A 227 9.72 -8.00 7.33
N GLN A 228 9.19 -8.41 8.50
CA GLN A 228 7.75 -8.39 8.77
C GLN A 228 7.20 -6.96 8.81
N TYR A 229 7.95 -6.00 9.40
CA TYR A 229 7.58 -4.58 9.39
C TYR A 229 7.61 -4.02 7.97
N ALA A 230 8.69 -4.25 7.23
CA ALA A 230 8.83 -3.83 5.84
C ALA A 230 7.71 -4.41 4.97
N THR A 231 7.29 -5.66 5.24
CA THR A 231 6.18 -6.31 4.51
C THR A 231 4.84 -5.63 4.77
N LEU A 232 4.51 -5.34 6.03
CA LEU A 232 3.26 -4.64 6.36
C LEU A 232 3.24 -3.24 5.74
N ALA A 233 4.35 -2.51 5.83
CA ALA A 233 4.49 -1.17 5.25
C ALA A 233 4.41 -1.16 3.72
N THR A 234 5.25 -1.95 3.04
CA THR A 234 5.30 -2.05 1.57
C THR A 234 3.94 -2.40 0.98
N THR A 235 3.20 -3.29 1.64
CA THR A 235 1.85 -3.65 1.19
C THR A 235 0.83 -2.56 1.47
N ALA A 236 0.88 -1.92 2.65
CA ALA A 236 -0.07 -0.88 3.05
C ALA A 236 0.11 0.45 2.31
N ASP A 237 1.34 0.77 1.88
CA ASP A 237 1.67 1.98 1.14
C ASP A 237 1.37 1.85 -0.37
N ILE A 238 1.00 0.65 -0.83
CA ILE A 238 0.54 0.41 -2.21
C ILE A 238 1.63 0.81 -3.23
N VAL A 239 2.90 0.61 -2.87
CA VAL A 239 4.03 0.75 -3.79
C VAL A 239 4.09 -0.44 -4.78
N PRO A 240 4.73 -0.28 -5.95
CA PRO A 240 4.94 -1.36 -6.91
C PRO A 240 5.49 -2.64 -6.27
N LEU A 241 4.79 -3.75 -6.49
CA LEU A 241 5.12 -5.07 -5.95
C LEU A 241 5.90 -5.90 -6.97
N ILE A 242 7.01 -5.34 -7.42
CA ILE A 242 7.97 -5.92 -8.36
C ILE A 242 9.35 -5.99 -7.70
N ASP A 243 10.27 -6.73 -8.32
CA ASP A 243 11.68 -6.82 -7.93
C ASP A 243 11.93 -6.96 -6.40
N GLU A 244 12.61 -6.00 -5.77
CA GLU A 244 13.00 -6.09 -4.36
C GLU A 244 11.80 -6.03 -3.40
N ASN A 245 10.83 -5.13 -3.64
CA ASN A 245 9.59 -5.07 -2.84
C ASN A 245 8.85 -6.40 -2.86
N ARG A 246 8.78 -7.04 -4.04
CA ARG A 246 8.17 -8.36 -4.16
C ARG A 246 8.91 -9.39 -3.32
N SER A 247 10.24 -9.39 -3.36
CA SER A 247 11.08 -10.31 -2.59
C SER A 247 10.89 -10.13 -1.09
N ILE A 248 10.89 -8.87 -0.63
CA ILE A 248 10.62 -8.49 0.77
C ILE A 248 9.26 -9.01 1.22
N VAL A 249 8.20 -8.68 0.48
CA VAL A 249 6.83 -9.03 0.84
C VAL A 249 6.59 -10.53 0.76
N LYS A 250 7.20 -11.23 -0.21
CA LYS A 250 7.04 -12.68 -0.33
C LYS A 250 7.65 -13.41 0.85
N MET A 251 8.91 -13.13 1.18
CA MET A 251 9.58 -13.71 2.35
C MET A 251 8.87 -13.31 3.66
N GLY A 252 8.51 -12.04 3.82
CA GLY A 252 7.83 -11.60 5.03
C GLY A 252 6.42 -12.15 5.20
N LEU A 253 5.67 -12.38 4.12
CA LEU A 253 4.38 -13.08 4.20
C LEU A 253 4.54 -14.53 4.65
N GLU A 254 5.58 -15.24 4.20
CA GLU A 254 5.87 -16.60 4.67
C GLU A 254 6.10 -16.60 6.18
N ILE A 255 6.90 -15.65 6.68
CA ILE A 255 7.20 -15.52 8.11
C ILE A 255 5.95 -15.11 8.90
N ILE A 256 5.21 -14.08 8.46
CA ILE A 256 3.98 -13.62 9.13
C ILE A 256 2.95 -14.75 9.24
N ASN A 257 2.90 -15.67 8.28
CA ASN A 257 1.98 -16.79 8.29
C ASN A 257 2.40 -17.93 9.23
N TYR A 258 3.66 -17.99 9.64
CA TYR A 258 4.20 -19.09 10.45
C TYR A 258 4.66 -18.65 11.84
N ASP A 259 5.46 -17.58 11.93
CA ASP A 259 6.05 -17.03 13.15
C ASP A 259 5.94 -15.49 13.20
N PRO A 260 4.72 -14.94 13.28
CA PRO A 260 4.52 -13.49 13.37
C PRO A 260 5.01 -12.91 14.70
N LEU A 261 5.57 -11.71 14.66
CA LEU A 261 5.87 -10.93 15.87
C LEU A 261 4.62 -10.76 16.76
N PRO A 262 4.75 -10.65 18.11
CA PRO A 262 3.60 -10.61 19.02
C PRO A 262 2.55 -9.55 18.64
N GLY A 263 2.98 -8.35 18.26
CA GLY A 263 2.10 -7.27 17.77
C GLY A 263 1.32 -7.63 16.51
N ILE A 264 2.00 -8.22 15.53
CA ILE A 264 1.40 -8.63 14.25
C ILE A 264 0.43 -9.79 14.48
N ARG A 265 0.82 -10.76 15.31
CA ARG A 265 -0.03 -11.87 15.72
C ARG A 265 -1.31 -11.38 16.39
N ALA A 266 -1.20 -10.43 17.32
CA ALA A 266 -2.35 -9.84 18.00
C ALA A 266 -3.30 -9.15 17.01
N LEU A 267 -2.78 -8.40 16.02
CA LEU A 267 -3.60 -7.82 14.96
C LEU A 267 -4.34 -8.87 14.11
N ILE A 268 -3.65 -9.95 13.76
CA ILE A 268 -4.25 -11.06 12.99
C ILE A 268 -5.41 -11.66 13.80
N GLU A 269 -5.18 -12.01 15.06
CA GLU A 269 -6.18 -12.67 15.90
C GLU A 269 -7.38 -11.76 16.20
N THR A 270 -7.18 -10.49 16.56
CA THR A 270 -8.30 -9.57 16.83
C THR A 270 -9.10 -9.22 15.58
N SER A 271 -8.51 -9.34 14.40
CA SER A 271 -9.20 -9.08 13.14
C SER A 271 -10.11 -10.22 12.66
N GLY A 272 -10.09 -11.37 13.35
CA GLY A 272 -10.81 -12.58 12.94
C GLY A 272 -10.18 -13.32 11.76
N LEU A 273 -8.96 -12.94 11.36
CA LEU A 273 -8.23 -13.63 10.32
C LEU A 273 -7.61 -14.93 10.83
N LYS A 274 -7.47 -15.89 9.92
CA LYS A 274 -6.81 -17.17 10.19
C LYS A 274 -5.31 -17.07 9.87
N LEU A 275 -4.47 -17.34 10.86
CA LEU A 275 -3.03 -17.49 10.66
C LEU A 275 -2.75 -18.60 9.63
N GLY A 276 -1.74 -18.42 8.79
CA GLY A 276 -1.44 -19.31 7.65
C GLY A 276 -2.19 -18.97 6.35
N LYS A 277 -3.09 -17.98 6.37
CA LYS A 277 -3.84 -17.49 5.18
C LYS A 277 -3.72 -15.98 4.94
N ILE A 278 -2.72 -15.34 5.55
CA ILE A 278 -2.48 -13.91 5.37
C ILE A 278 -1.86 -13.65 4.00
N SER A 279 -2.45 -12.72 3.26
CA SER A 279 -1.99 -12.28 1.95
C SER A 279 -1.92 -10.75 1.92
N THR A 280 -1.34 -10.19 0.86
CA THR A 280 -1.32 -8.73 0.63
C THR A 280 -2.70 -8.11 0.75
N GLY A 281 -3.74 -8.77 0.21
CA GLY A 281 -5.12 -8.30 0.33
C GLY A 281 -5.60 -8.24 1.79
N GLN A 282 -5.26 -9.24 2.62
CA GLN A 282 -5.62 -9.19 4.04
C GLN A 282 -4.85 -8.11 4.78
N ILE A 283 -3.58 -7.86 4.43
CA ILE A 283 -2.85 -6.73 5.01
C ILE A 283 -3.53 -5.42 4.64
N VAL A 284 -3.72 -5.15 3.34
CA VAL A 284 -4.26 -3.88 2.82
C VAL A 284 -5.69 -3.60 3.31
N PHE A 285 -6.58 -4.59 3.26
CA PHE A 285 -8.00 -4.38 3.52
C PHE A 285 -8.43 -4.68 4.96
N VAL A 286 -7.57 -5.35 5.76
CA VAL A 286 -7.94 -5.80 7.11
C VAL A 286 -6.94 -5.34 8.17
N LEU A 287 -5.63 -5.57 8.02
CA LEU A 287 -4.65 -5.20 9.05
C LEU A 287 -4.27 -3.71 9.02
N ALA A 288 -3.82 -3.20 7.87
CA ALA A 288 -3.44 -1.81 7.66
C ALA A 288 -4.53 -0.80 8.08
N PRO A 289 -5.83 -1.04 7.82
CA PRO A 289 -6.89 -0.13 8.23
C PRO A 289 -7.06 -0.02 9.76
N ARG A 290 -6.62 -1.03 10.54
CA ARG A 290 -6.60 -0.96 12.02
C ARG A 290 -5.46 -0.08 12.52
N ILE A 291 -4.28 -0.23 11.92
CA ILE A 291 -3.12 0.62 12.20
C ILE A 291 -3.45 2.09 11.86
N ASN A 292 -3.97 2.33 10.66
CA ASN A 292 -4.38 3.67 10.21
C ASN A 292 -5.56 4.26 11.01
N ALA A 293 -6.40 3.44 11.63
CA ALA A 293 -7.51 3.95 12.45
C ALA A 293 -6.98 4.69 13.68
N ALA A 294 -5.88 4.23 14.27
CA ALA A 294 -5.23 4.87 15.40
C ALA A 294 -4.83 6.32 15.05
N GLY A 295 -4.21 6.57 13.89
CA GLY A 295 -3.86 7.93 13.46
C GLY A 295 -5.02 8.81 12.95
N ARG A 296 -6.21 8.22 12.71
CA ARG A 296 -7.38 8.95 12.18
C ARG A 296 -8.41 9.33 13.24
N ILE A 297 -8.62 8.44 14.21
CA ILE A 297 -9.65 8.56 15.25
C ILE A 297 -9.04 8.58 16.66
N GLY A 298 -7.87 7.95 16.85
CA GLY A 298 -7.24 7.75 18.16
C GLY A 298 -5.86 8.36 18.27
N ASP A 299 -4.96 7.61 18.92
CA ASP A 299 -3.55 7.95 19.10
C ASP A 299 -2.66 6.98 18.30
N ALA A 300 -1.92 7.51 17.32
CA ALA A 300 -1.01 6.75 16.47
C ALA A 300 0.14 6.06 17.24
N ASN A 301 0.49 6.53 18.45
CA ASN A 301 1.50 5.89 19.30
C ASN A 301 1.13 4.43 19.63
N ARG A 302 -0.18 4.10 19.69
CA ARG A 302 -0.63 2.72 19.94
C ARG A 302 -0.17 1.73 18.87
N ALA A 303 -0.03 2.18 17.62
CA ALA A 303 0.53 1.34 16.57
C ALA A 303 1.97 0.96 16.90
N VAL A 304 2.78 1.93 17.34
CA VAL A 304 4.18 1.70 17.71
C VAL A 304 4.31 0.81 18.95
N GLU A 305 3.49 1.08 19.97
CA GLU A 305 3.44 0.25 21.19
C GLU A 305 3.05 -1.20 20.91
N LEU A 306 2.02 -1.41 20.07
CA LEU A 306 1.59 -2.74 19.65
C LEU A 306 2.69 -3.49 18.92
N LEU A 307 3.25 -2.85 17.90
CA LEU A 307 4.22 -3.43 16.98
C LEU A 307 5.59 -3.67 17.65
N THR A 308 5.89 -2.98 18.75
CA THR A 308 7.13 -3.19 19.53
C THR A 308 6.94 -4.03 20.79
N SER A 309 5.71 -4.50 21.08
CA SER A 309 5.43 -5.32 22.25
C SER A 309 6.18 -6.66 22.20
N GLU A 310 6.81 -7.03 23.32
CA GLU A 310 7.49 -8.32 23.52
C GLU A 310 6.56 -9.39 24.08
N SER A 311 5.41 -9.00 24.66
CA SER A 311 4.38 -9.91 25.17
C SER A 311 3.17 -9.91 24.25
N PHE A 312 2.70 -11.11 23.94
CA PHE A 312 1.48 -11.30 23.16
C PHE A 312 0.25 -10.79 23.91
N GLU A 313 0.19 -10.96 25.23
CA GLU A 313 -0.92 -10.51 26.07
C GLU A 313 -1.06 -8.99 26.04
N LYS A 314 0.04 -8.26 26.23
CA LYS A 314 0.06 -6.79 26.13
C LYS A 314 -0.29 -6.32 24.72
N ALA A 315 0.24 -6.99 23.70
CA ALA A 315 -0.10 -6.71 22.31
C ALA A 315 -1.60 -6.90 22.06
N LEU A 316 -2.20 -7.96 22.61
CA LEU A 316 -3.61 -8.26 22.44
C LEU A 316 -4.52 -7.19 23.07
N GLU A 317 -4.14 -6.64 24.22
CA GLU A 317 -4.86 -5.51 24.85
C GLU A 317 -4.88 -4.28 23.94
N ILE A 318 -3.71 -3.88 23.41
CA ILE A 318 -3.60 -2.73 22.50
C ILE A 318 -4.36 -2.99 21.19
N ALA A 319 -4.23 -4.19 20.63
CA ALA A 319 -4.91 -4.57 19.39
C ALA A 319 -6.45 -4.55 19.51
N ARG A 320 -7.01 -4.85 20.69
CA ARG A 320 -8.45 -4.72 20.96
C ARG A 320 -8.92 -3.27 20.96
N ILE A 321 -8.12 -2.36 21.53
CA ILE A 321 -8.40 -0.93 21.48
C ILE A 321 -8.39 -0.46 20.02
N MET A 322 -7.35 -0.78 19.27
CA MET A 322 -7.26 -0.41 17.84
C MET A 322 -8.41 -1.00 17.01
N GLU A 323 -8.90 -2.20 17.37
CA GLU A 323 -10.09 -2.75 16.70
C GLU A 323 -11.35 -1.94 16.98
N SER A 324 -11.55 -1.48 18.22
CA SER A 324 -12.68 -0.60 18.55
C SER A 324 -12.61 0.76 17.82
N GLU A 325 -11.40 1.31 17.65
CA GLU A 325 -11.17 2.54 16.87
C GLU A 325 -11.44 2.32 15.38
N ASN A 326 -11.00 1.19 14.83
CA ASN A 326 -11.29 0.78 13.46
C ASN A 326 -12.79 0.58 13.22
N TYR A 327 -13.50 -0.05 14.16
CA TYR A 327 -14.96 -0.20 14.11
C TYR A 327 -15.66 1.17 14.08
N LEU A 328 -15.29 2.08 14.99
CA LEU A 328 -15.83 3.43 15.03
C LEU A 328 -15.55 4.18 13.72
N ARG A 329 -14.32 4.08 13.20
CA ARG A 329 -13.93 4.69 11.92
C ARG A 329 -14.78 4.17 10.77
N LYS A 330 -15.00 2.85 10.68
CA LYS A 330 -15.84 2.22 9.64
C LYS A 330 -17.30 2.66 9.74
N LYS A 331 -17.83 2.82 10.95
CA LYS A 331 -19.19 3.32 11.17
C LYS A 331 -19.34 4.74 10.60
N ILE A 332 -18.41 5.64 10.95
CA ILE A 332 -18.42 7.03 10.47
C ILE A 332 -18.25 7.08 8.94
N ASP A 333 -17.36 6.25 8.38
CA ASP A 333 -17.16 6.07 6.93
C ASP A 333 -18.45 5.68 6.22
N GLU A 334 -19.14 4.65 6.72
CA GLU A 334 -20.39 4.19 6.11
C GLU A 334 -21.51 5.23 6.18
N GLU A 335 -21.68 5.88 7.32
CA GLU A 335 -22.67 6.96 7.49
C GLU A 335 -22.37 8.12 6.53
N THR A 336 -21.12 8.54 6.43
CA THR A 336 -20.67 9.62 5.52
C THR A 336 -20.86 9.22 4.06
N PHE A 337 -20.55 7.97 3.69
CA PHE A 337 -20.74 7.46 2.34
C PHE A 337 -22.20 7.44 1.92
N ILE A 338 -23.10 6.96 2.79
CA ILE A 338 -24.55 6.94 2.51
C ILE A 338 -25.08 8.37 2.32
N GLN A 339 -24.66 9.32 3.17
CA GLN A 339 -25.04 10.73 3.01
C GLN A 339 -24.53 11.32 1.69
N ALA A 340 -23.26 11.11 1.37
CA ALA A 340 -22.67 11.61 0.12
C ALA A 340 -23.34 10.99 -1.11
N GLN A 341 -23.61 9.68 -1.08
CA GLN A 341 -24.33 8.97 -2.13
C GLN A 341 -25.73 9.55 -2.34
N LYS A 342 -26.46 9.79 -1.24
CA LYS A 342 -27.79 10.39 -1.33
C LYS A 342 -27.76 11.79 -1.95
N ILE A 343 -26.78 12.63 -1.58
CA ILE A 343 -26.62 13.96 -2.20
C ILE A 343 -26.38 13.82 -3.71
N ILE A 344 -25.54 12.88 -4.14
CA ILE A 344 -25.28 12.64 -5.56
C ILE A 344 -26.57 12.21 -6.27
N GLU A 345 -27.28 11.23 -5.74
CA GLU A 345 -28.52 10.70 -6.33
C GLU A 345 -29.64 11.75 -6.39
N ASP A 346 -29.73 12.64 -5.40
CA ASP A 346 -30.77 13.67 -5.33
C ASP A 346 -30.46 14.92 -6.18
N THR A 347 -29.18 15.22 -6.45
CA THR A 347 -28.77 16.52 -7.00
C THR A 347 -27.98 16.48 -8.30
N LEU A 348 -27.37 15.34 -8.66
CA LEU A 348 -26.47 15.22 -9.79
C LEU A 348 -27.00 14.24 -10.83
N ASP A 349 -26.92 14.64 -12.10
CA ASP A 349 -27.02 13.72 -13.23
C ASP A 349 -25.62 13.18 -13.55
N ILE A 350 -25.31 12.01 -12.97
CA ILE A 350 -23.95 11.46 -12.97
C ILE A 350 -23.40 11.17 -14.38
N ASP A 351 -24.27 10.94 -15.35
CA ASP A 351 -23.87 10.68 -16.75
C ASP A 351 -23.38 11.95 -17.46
N ASN A 352 -23.73 13.12 -16.92
CA ASN A 352 -23.32 14.44 -17.43
C ASN A 352 -22.31 15.16 -16.52
N GLU A 353 -21.96 14.59 -15.37
CA GLU A 353 -20.97 15.16 -14.46
C GLU A 353 -19.57 14.59 -14.71
N TYR A 354 -18.58 15.47 -14.84
CA TYR A 354 -17.17 15.10 -15.00
C TYR A 354 -16.43 14.92 -13.68
N ALA A 355 -16.91 15.54 -12.59
CA ALA A 355 -16.31 15.45 -11.28
C ALA A 355 -17.36 15.62 -10.17
N ILE A 356 -17.12 14.98 -9.02
CA ILE A 356 -17.96 15.08 -7.84
C ILE A 356 -17.28 16.01 -6.83
N VAL A 357 -17.96 17.06 -6.38
CA VAL A 357 -17.44 17.98 -5.36
C VAL A 357 -18.55 18.21 -4.34
N LEU A 358 -18.35 17.72 -3.11
CA LEU A 358 -19.35 17.81 -2.03
C LEU A 358 -18.74 18.42 -0.76
N HIS A 359 -19.57 19.14 -0.02
CA HIS A 359 -19.26 19.70 1.30
C HIS A 359 -20.41 19.48 2.27
N GLN A 360 -20.07 19.08 3.49
CA GLN A 360 -20.96 19.10 4.66
C GLN A 360 -20.16 19.55 5.87
N ASN A 361 -20.80 20.27 6.81
CA ASN A 361 -20.07 20.87 7.94
C ASN A 361 -19.59 19.87 8.99
N ASP A 362 -20.22 18.71 9.09
CA ASP A 362 -20.11 17.75 10.20
C ASP A 362 -19.44 16.43 9.81
N TRP A 363 -18.98 16.29 8.57
CA TRP A 363 -18.21 15.11 8.16
C TRP A 363 -16.87 15.03 8.88
N HIS A 364 -16.49 13.83 9.33
CA HIS A 364 -15.26 13.66 10.08
C HIS A 364 -14.02 13.81 9.17
N PRO A 365 -13.06 14.71 9.48
CA PRO A 365 -11.91 14.99 8.61
C PRO A 365 -10.99 13.78 8.39
N GLY A 366 -10.92 12.86 9.36
CA GLY A 366 -10.17 11.60 9.22
C GLY A 366 -10.76 10.58 8.23
N VAL A 367 -11.97 10.82 7.73
CA VAL A 367 -12.76 9.86 6.95
C VAL A 367 -13.08 10.33 5.53
N ILE A 368 -13.22 11.64 5.28
CA ILE A 368 -13.57 12.20 3.96
C ILE A 368 -12.69 11.66 2.81
N GLY A 369 -11.41 11.39 3.06
CA GLY A 369 -10.52 10.82 2.04
C GLY A 369 -10.83 9.37 1.67
N ILE A 370 -11.35 8.56 2.60
CA ILE A 370 -11.77 7.17 2.32
C ILE A 370 -13.06 7.19 1.50
N VAL A 371 -14.01 8.01 1.92
CA VAL A 371 -15.31 8.13 1.25
C VAL A 371 -15.11 8.67 -0.16
N ALA A 372 -14.21 9.65 -0.36
CA ALA A 372 -13.84 10.12 -1.70
C ALA A 372 -13.32 8.99 -2.60
N SER A 373 -12.45 8.11 -2.09
CA SER A 373 -11.97 6.94 -2.85
C SER A 373 -13.10 5.98 -3.20
N ARG A 374 -14.03 5.69 -2.27
CA ARG A 374 -15.19 4.82 -2.53
C ARG A 374 -16.13 5.41 -3.59
N LEU A 375 -16.30 6.73 -3.60
CA LEU A 375 -17.10 7.42 -4.62
C LEU A 375 -16.42 7.39 -6.00
N VAL A 376 -15.09 7.53 -6.06
CA VAL A 376 -14.32 7.31 -7.29
C VAL A 376 -14.52 5.89 -7.80
N GLU A 377 -14.46 4.86 -6.94
CA GLU A 377 -14.68 3.47 -7.35
C GLU A 377 -16.11 3.22 -7.86
N ARG A 378 -17.12 3.82 -7.23
CA ARG A 378 -18.53 3.63 -7.60
C ARG A 378 -18.93 4.36 -8.87
N TYR A 379 -18.51 5.62 -9.02
CA TYR A 379 -18.97 6.51 -10.08
C TYR A 379 -17.94 6.75 -11.17
N TYR A 380 -16.69 6.34 -10.95
CA TYR A 380 -15.57 6.57 -11.86
C TYR A 380 -15.44 8.04 -12.29
N ARG A 381 -15.54 8.94 -11.30
CA ARG A 381 -15.36 10.39 -11.44
C ARG A 381 -14.34 10.86 -10.41
N PRO A 382 -13.40 11.79 -10.74
CA PRO A 382 -12.63 12.49 -9.72
C PRO A 382 -13.55 13.09 -8.67
N THR A 383 -13.20 12.91 -7.40
CA THR A 383 -14.07 13.25 -6.28
C THR A 383 -13.32 14.09 -5.26
N ILE A 384 -13.94 15.20 -4.82
CA ILE A 384 -13.50 16.02 -3.70
C ILE A 384 -14.59 16.01 -2.63
N LEU A 385 -14.24 15.57 -1.42
CA LEU A 385 -15.09 15.72 -0.24
C LEU A 385 -14.48 16.73 0.73
N MET A 386 -15.32 17.59 1.29
CA MET A 386 -14.92 18.69 2.16
C MET A 386 -15.74 18.72 3.45
N THR A 387 -15.10 19.18 4.53
CA THR A 387 -15.72 19.41 5.84
C THR A 387 -15.18 20.66 6.51
N THR A 388 -15.90 21.19 7.50
CA THR A 388 -15.52 22.41 8.22
C THR A 388 -14.80 22.05 9.53
N VAL A 389 -13.56 22.53 9.69
CA VAL A 389 -12.72 22.30 10.88
C VAL A 389 -12.18 23.65 11.37
N ASP A 390 -12.52 24.04 12.60
CA ASP A 390 -12.07 25.29 13.23
C ASP A 390 -12.29 26.54 12.35
N GLY A 391 -13.44 26.59 11.67
CA GLY A 391 -13.83 27.71 10.79
C GLY A 391 -13.20 27.69 9.39
N VAL A 392 -12.38 26.68 9.06
CA VAL A 392 -11.76 26.50 7.74
C VAL A 392 -12.31 25.25 7.08
N ILE A 393 -12.58 25.30 5.76
CA ILE A 393 -13.05 24.13 5.02
C ILE A 393 -11.84 23.30 4.58
N LYS A 394 -11.71 22.07 5.11
CA LYS A 394 -10.67 21.11 4.74
C LYS A 394 -11.24 20.06 3.80
N GLY A 395 -10.51 19.74 2.73
CA GLY A 395 -10.91 18.80 1.70
C GLY A 395 -9.92 17.69 1.44
N SER A 396 -10.44 16.57 0.93
CA SER A 396 -9.63 15.48 0.36
C SER A 396 -10.13 15.15 -1.03
N ALA A 397 -9.20 15.15 -1.99
CA ALA A 397 -9.43 14.91 -3.40
C ALA A 397 -8.86 13.54 -3.80
N ARG A 398 -9.57 12.82 -4.67
CA ARG A 398 -9.19 11.54 -5.28
C ARG A 398 -9.47 11.55 -6.77
N SER A 399 -8.62 10.88 -7.55
CA SER A 399 -8.66 10.92 -9.00
C SER A 399 -8.88 9.55 -9.65
N ILE A 400 -9.19 9.57 -10.94
CA ILE A 400 -9.19 8.39 -11.83
C ILE A 400 -7.91 8.36 -12.69
N PRO A 401 -7.55 7.21 -13.26
CA PRO A 401 -6.49 7.13 -14.27
C PRO A 401 -6.69 8.17 -15.39
N GLY A 402 -5.59 8.82 -15.79
CA GLY A 402 -5.61 9.85 -16.82
C GLY A 402 -5.90 11.27 -16.33
N PHE A 403 -6.39 11.48 -15.11
CA PHE A 403 -6.64 12.81 -14.55
C PHE A 403 -5.65 13.16 -13.44
N ASN A 404 -4.91 14.26 -13.58
CA ASN A 404 -4.00 14.75 -12.55
C ASN A 404 -4.72 15.75 -11.63
N ILE A 405 -5.10 15.28 -10.44
CA ILE A 405 -5.89 16.08 -9.49
C ILE A 405 -5.11 17.27 -8.93
N TYR A 406 -3.79 17.12 -8.73
CA TYR A 406 -2.93 18.20 -8.25
C TYR A 406 -2.84 19.34 -9.26
N GLU A 407 -2.64 19.02 -10.55
CA GLU A 407 -2.60 20.02 -11.62
C GLU A 407 -3.94 20.71 -11.80
N ALA A 408 -5.06 19.97 -11.65
CA ALA A 408 -6.40 20.55 -11.67
C ALA A 408 -6.63 21.51 -10.50
N LEU A 409 -6.19 21.16 -9.29
CA LEU A 409 -6.24 22.05 -8.12
C LEU A 409 -5.36 23.29 -8.30
N ARG A 410 -4.18 23.15 -8.91
CA ARG A 410 -3.29 24.29 -9.20
C ARG A 410 -3.94 25.33 -10.12
N LYS A 411 -4.78 24.91 -11.07
CA LYS A 411 -5.58 25.83 -11.90
C LYS A 411 -6.65 26.60 -11.10
N CYS A 412 -7.00 26.14 -9.90
CA CYS A 412 -7.94 26.77 -8.97
C CYS A 412 -7.26 27.42 -7.75
N GLN A 413 -5.93 27.59 -7.77
CA GLN A 413 -5.14 28.00 -6.59
C GLN A 413 -5.56 29.36 -6.00
N ASP A 414 -6.11 30.27 -6.80
CA ASP A 414 -6.61 31.58 -6.36
C ASP A 414 -7.80 31.49 -5.38
N LYS A 415 -8.45 30.31 -5.34
CA LYS A 415 -9.62 30.01 -4.51
C LYS A 415 -9.26 29.18 -3.28
N LEU A 416 -8.02 28.69 -3.20
CA LEU A 416 -7.53 27.81 -2.16
C LEU A 416 -6.70 28.61 -1.14
N LEU A 417 -6.82 28.28 0.14
CA LEU A 417 -5.90 28.76 1.19
C LEU A 417 -4.59 27.97 1.15
N GLN A 418 -4.69 26.67 0.92
CA GLN A 418 -3.57 25.73 0.83
C GLN A 418 -4.01 24.51 0.03
N PHE A 419 -3.09 23.87 -0.69
CA PHE A 419 -3.27 22.53 -1.22
C PHE A 419 -1.92 21.82 -1.41
N GLY A 420 -1.95 20.50 -1.46
CA GLY A 420 -0.76 19.67 -1.66
C GLY A 420 -1.15 18.22 -1.93
N GLY A 421 -0.23 17.45 -2.52
CA GLY A 421 -0.42 16.05 -2.87
C GLY A 421 0.19 15.71 -4.21
N HIS A 422 -0.34 14.66 -4.84
CA HIS A 422 0.19 14.08 -6.08
C HIS A 422 -0.91 13.86 -7.11
N LYS A 423 -0.56 13.19 -8.22
CA LYS A 423 -1.44 12.97 -9.38
C LYS A 423 -2.81 12.39 -9.03
N TYR A 424 -2.89 11.48 -8.05
CA TYR A 424 -4.12 10.72 -7.75
C TYR A 424 -4.81 11.12 -6.44
N ALA A 425 -4.14 11.86 -5.56
CA ALA A 425 -4.70 12.28 -4.27
C ALA A 425 -4.14 13.63 -3.83
N ALA A 426 -4.97 14.46 -3.23
CA ALA A 426 -4.55 15.74 -2.68
C ALA A 426 -5.38 16.16 -1.45
N GLY A 427 -4.77 16.96 -0.59
CA GLY A 427 -5.44 17.71 0.47
C GLY A 427 -5.57 19.18 0.07
N LEU A 428 -6.64 19.83 0.52
CA LEU A 428 -6.91 21.24 0.23
C LEU A 428 -7.59 21.94 1.41
N ALA A 429 -7.44 23.25 1.48
CA ALA A 429 -8.15 24.13 2.39
C ALA A 429 -8.76 25.31 1.63
N VAL A 430 -10.00 25.68 1.97
CA VAL A 430 -10.78 26.74 1.32
C VAL A 430 -11.41 27.63 2.40
N SER A 431 -11.50 28.94 2.15
CA SER A 431 -12.26 29.83 3.06
C SER A 431 -13.76 29.61 2.86
N PRO A 432 -14.60 29.74 3.90
CA PRO A 432 -16.04 29.58 3.76
C PRO A 432 -16.67 30.49 2.70
N GLU A 433 -16.11 31.69 2.46
CA GLU A 433 -16.66 32.59 1.44
C GLU A 433 -16.37 32.12 0.00
N LYS A 434 -15.30 31.36 -0.22
CA LYS A 434 -14.82 30.96 -1.56
C LYS A 434 -15.27 29.56 -2.00
N ILE A 435 -16.01 28.82 -1.16
CA ILE A 435 -16.37 27.42 -1.47
C ILE A 435 -17.17 27.28 -2.77
N ASN A 436 -18.18 28.12 -2.98
CA ASN A 436 -19.02 28.03 -4.18
C ASN A 436 -18.21 28.32 -5.44
N ASP A 437 -17.37 29.36 -5.41
CA ASP A 437 -16.47 29.71 -6.50
C ASP A 437 -15.48 28.58 -6.80
N PHE A 438 -14.95 27.95 -5.77
CA PHE A 438 -14.07 26.79 -5.90
C PHE A 438 -14.78 25.61 -6.57
N CYS A 439 -15.97 25.22 -6.09
CA CYS A 439 -16.75 24.11 -6.65
C CYS A 439 -17.02 24.32 -8.16
N ILE A 440 -17.46 25.52 -8.55
CA ILE A 440 -17.71 25.87 -9.95
C ILE A 440 -16.41 25.81 -10.76
N SER A 441 -15.34 26.44 -10.27
CA SER A 441 -14.05 26.48 -10.96
C SER A 441 -13.45 25.10 -11.16
N PHE A 442 -13.55 24.23 -10.16
CA PHE A 442 -13.01 22.88 -10.22
C PHE A 442 -13.81 21.99 -11.18
N LYS A 443 -15.16 22.02 -11.12
CA LYS A 443 -16.00 21.27 -12.05
C LYS A 443 -15.73 21.66 -13.51
N LYS A 444 -15.64 22.97 -13.78
CA LYS A 444 -15.26 23.48 -15.12
C LYS A 444 -13.87 23.00 -15.54
N THR A 445 -12.89 23.05 -14.64
CA THR A 445 -11.53 22.57 -14.91
C THR A 445 -11.53 21.07 -15.23
N ALA A 446 -12.33 20.28 -14.54
CA ALA A 446 -12.47 18.85 -14.80
C ALA A 446 -13.09 18.60 -16.19
N GLU A 447 -14.16 19.32 -16.54
CA GLU A 447 -14.81 19.25 -17.86
C GLU A 447 -13.85 19.62 -19.01
N GLU A 448 -13.00 20.62 -18.83
CA GLU A 448 -12.00 21.03 -19.85
C GLU A 448 -10.86 20.01 -20.03
N LEU A 449 -10.56 19.21 -19.00
CA LEU A 449 -9.41 18.32 -18.96
C LEU A 449 -9.77 16.85 -19.19
N LEU A 450 -11.02 16.47 -18.99
CA LEU A 450 -11.51 15.10 -19.13
C LEU A 450 -12.28 14.93 -20.43
N THR A 451 -12.18 13.74 -21.00
CA THR A 451 -13.02 13.28 -22.11
C THR A 451 -13.98 12.20 -21.62
N LYS A 452 -15.10 11.98 -22.32
CA LYS A 452 -16.05 10.93 -21.95
C LYS A 452 -15.43 9.53 -21.92
N ASP A 453 -14.46 9.25 -22.80
CA ASP A 453 -13.78 7.94 -22.82
C ASP A 453 -12.94 7.70 -21.56
N MET A 454 -12.36 8.77 -20.98
CA MET A 454 -11.63 8.67 -19.71
C MET A 454 -12.53 8.34 -18.52
N LEU A 455 -13.85 8.53 -18.67
CA LEU A 455 -14.86 8.24 -17.65
C LEU A 455 -15.36 6.78 -17.71
N ILE A 456 -14.77 5.96 -18.59
CA ILE A 456 -15.10 4.54 -18.76
C ILE A 456 -13.95 3.70 -18.17
N PRO A 457 -14.23 2.80 -17.21
CA PRO A 457 -13.22 1.89 -16.68
C PRO A 457 -12.64 0.98 -17.76
N ILE A 458 -11.31 0.88 -17.81
CA ILE A 458 -10.59 -0.01 -18.73
C ILE A 458 -10.17 -1.28 -18.00
N ILE A 459 -10.47 -2.44 -18.60
CA ILE A 459 -9.98 -3.74 -18.14
C ILE A 459 -8.83 -4.18 -19.05
N GLN A 460 -7.63 -4.26 -18.50
CA GLN A 460 -6.49 -4.84 -19.20
C GLN A 460 -6.55 -6.37 -19.11
N ILE A 461 -6.46 -7.02 -20.27
CA ILE A 461 -6.48 -8.49 -20.39
C ILE A 461 -5.04 -8.94 -20.65
N ASP A 462 -4.51 -9.79 -19.78
CA ASP A 462 -3.15 -10.34 -19.92
C ASP A 462 -3.06 -11.38 -21.04
N ALA A 463 -4.09 -12.23 -21.18
CA ALA A 463 -4.14 -13.25 -22.23
C ALA A 463 -5.56 -13.72 -22.54
N GLU A 464 -5.82 -14.00 -23.82
CA GLU A 464 -6.97 -14.81 -24.23
C GLU A 464 -6.59 -16.30 -24.14
N ILE A 465 -7.37 -17.10 -23.43
CA ILE A 465 -7.14 -18.54 -23.23
C ILE A 465 -8.42 -19.34 -23.38
N GLN A 466 -8.29 -20.63 -23.67
CA GLN A 466 -9.36 -21.60 -23.59
C GLN A 466 -9.47 -22.17 -22.18
N LEU A 467 -10.69 -22.50 -21.73
CA LEU A 467 -10.86 -23.11 -20.40
C LEU A 467 -10.14 -24.45 -20.26
N SER A 468 -9.86 -25.15 -21.36
CA SER A 468 -9.07 -26.39 -21.37
C SER A 468 -7.59 -26.19 -21.03
N GLU A 469 -7.08 -24.95 -21.08
CA GLU A 469 -5.69 -24.64 -20.71
C GLU A 469 -5.50 -24.53 -19.18
N LEU A 470 -6.60 -24.41 -18.43
CA LEU A 470 -6.64 -24.31 -16.97
C LEU A 470 -6.39 -25.67 -16.28
N SER A 471 -5.29 -26.33 -16.64
CA SER A 471 -4.83 -27.58 -16.02
C SER A 471 -4.41 -27.38 -14.56
N PRO A 472 -4.35 -28.44 -13.74
CA PRO A 472 -3.82 -28.34 -12.37
C PRO A 472 -2.44 -27.69 -12.29
N LYS A 473 -1.56 -27.99 -13.25
CA LYS A 473 -0.24 -27.37 -13.38
C LYS A 473 -0.32 -25.87 -13.63
N PHE A 474 -1.29 -25.43 -14.44
CA PHE A 474 -1.53 -24.00 -14.68
C PHE A 474 -1.92 -23.29 -13.38
N ILE A 475 -2.88 -23.84 -12.65
CA ILE A 475 -3.35 -23.26 -11.38
C ILE A 475 -2.22 -23.20 -10.35
N GLN A 476 -1.43 -24.27 -10.22
CA GLN A 476 -0.28 -24.32 -9.31
C GLN A 476 0.77 -23.25 -9.63
N VAL A 477 1.16 -23.13 -10.90
CA VAL A 477 2.16 -22.14 -11.32
C VAL A 477 1.61 -20.72 -11.17
N LEU A 478 0.35 -20.48 -11.53
CA LEU A 478 -0.32 -19.20 -11.34
C LEU A 478 -0.36 -18.79 -9.86
N GLY A 479 -0.58 -19.75 -8.94
CA GLY A 479 -0.51 -19.51 -7.50
C GLY A 479 0.84 -18.92 -7.06
N LYS A 480 1.95 -19.35 -7.68
CA LYS A 480 3.29 -18.81 -7.40
C LYS A 480 3.49 -17.35 -7.86
N PHE A 481 2.59 -16.77 -8.66
CA PHE A 481 2.63 -15.35 -9.03
C PHE A 481 2.25 -14.45 -7.85
N ALA A 482 1.59 -14.98 -6.83
CA ALA A 482 1.46 -14.30 -5.56
C ALA A 482 2.85 -14.03 -4.93
N PRO A 483 3.02 -12.97 -4.14
CA PRO A 483 1.98 -12.01 -3.72
C PRO A 483 1.53 -11.05 -4.84
N PHE A 484 0.27 -10.62 -4.81
CA PHE A 484 -0.31 -9.71 -5.81
C PHE A 484 -0.43 -8.29 -5.25
N GLY A 485 -0.17 -7.29 -6.09
CA GLY A 485 -0.20 -5.87 -5.73
C GLY A 485 0.02 -4.99 -6.97
N PRO A 486 0.17 -3.67 -6.81
CA PRO A 486 0.47 -2.75 -7.91
C PRO A 486 1.64 -3.26 -8.77
N GLU A 487 1.52 -3.13 -10.10
CA GLU A 487 2.48 -3.66 -11.10
C GLU A 487 2.69 -5.19 -11.12
N ASN A 488 2.10 -5.94 -10.18
CA ASN A 488 2.04 -7.40 -10.18
C ASN A 488 0.63 -7.86 -9.81
N MET A 489 -0.37 -7.35 -10.53
CA MET A 489 -1.77 -7.69 -10.27
C MET A 489 -2.06 -9.16 -10.62
N LYS A 490 -3.16 -9.71 -10.09
CA LYS A 490 -3.65 -11.04 -10.52
C LYS A 490 -3.88 -11.02 -12.03
N PRO A 491 -3.35 -11.99 -12.80
CA PRO A 491 -3.62 -12.07 -14.22
C PRO A 491 -5.12 -12.11 -14.53
N VAL A 492 -5.50 -11.34 -15.55
CA VAL A 492 -6.84 -11.26 -16.11
C VAL A 492 -6.84 -11.97 -17.45
N PHE A 493 -7.76 -12.91 -17.60
CA PHE A 493 -7.91 -13.74 -18.78
C PHE A 493 -9.22 -13.43 -19.49
N ALA A 494 -9.25 -13.65 -20.79
CA ALA A 494 -10.48 -13.66 -21.57
C ALA A 494 -10.70 -15.04 -22.19
N THR A 495 -11.96 -15.48 -22.23
CA THR A 495 -12.37 -16.60 -23.06
C THR A 495 -13.59 -16.20 -23.86
N ARG A 496 -13.51 -16.41 -25.17
CA ARG A 496 -14.61 -16.15 -26.09
C ARG A 496 -15.51 -17.34 -26.28
N ASN A 497 -16.75 -17.08 -26.67
CA ASN A 497 -17.74 -18.12 -26.99
C ASN A 497 -17.90 -19.14 -25.85
N VAL A 498 -18.03 -18.66 -24.61
CA VAL A 498 -18.36 -19.52 -23.47
C VAL A 498 -19.86 -19.71 -23.39
N GLU A 499 -20.28 -20.95 -23.18
CA GLU A 499 -21.67 -21.31 -22.99
C GLU A 499 -22.06 -21.20 -21.53
N ILE A 500 -23.20 -20.58 -21.26
CA ILE A 500 -23.77 -20.50 -19.92
C ILE A 500 -24.51 -21.80 -19.61
N LEU A 501 -24.17 -22.44 -18.50
CA LEU A 501 -24.79 -23.68 -18.06
C LEU A 501 -25.70 -23.47 -16.85
N GLY A 502 -26.85 -24.12 -16.90
CA GLY A 502 -27.86 -24.03 -15.84
C GLY A 502 -28.47 -22.63 -15.76
N GLN A 503 -29.06 -22.32 -14.60
CA GLN A 503 -29.69 -21.03 -14.37
C GLN A 503 -28.75 -20.11 -13.57
N PRO A 504 -28.31 -18.97 -14.13
CA PRO A 504 -27.63 -17.91 -13.39
C PRO A 504 -28.46 -17.43 -12.18
N LYS A 505 -27.78 -17.04 -11.11
CA LYS A 505 -28.43 -16.58 -9.87
C LYS A 505 -27.76 -15.34 -9.32
N ILE A 506 -28.56 -14.43 -8.76
CA ILE A 506 -28.06 -13.40 -7.86
C ILE A 506 -27.91 -14.02 -6.47
N VAL A 507 -26.75 -13.80 -5.85
CA VAL A 507 -26.42 -14.25 -4.49
C VAL A 507 -25.91 -13.07 -3.67
N GLY A 508 -26.14 -13.11 -2.35
CA GLY A 508 -25.71 -12.06 -1.42
C GLY A 508 -26.23 -10.67 -1.81
N ASN A 509 -25.38 -9.66 -1.69
CA ASN A 509 -25.69 -8.27 -2.04
C ASN A 509 -25.31 -8.00 -3.50
N ASN A 510 -26.10 -8.52 -4.45
CA ASN A 510 -25.99 -8.22 -5.89
C ASN A 510 -24.82 -8.91 -6.64
N HIS A 511 -24.45 -10.14 -6.28
CA HIS A 511 -23.38 -10.89 -6.99
C HIS A 511 -23.98 -11.93 -7.95
N LEU A 512 -23.42 -12.04 -9.16
CA LEU A 512 -23.90 -12.96 -10.18
C LEU A 512 -23.11 -14.28 -10.12
N ARG A 513 -23.79 -15.41 -9.89
CA ARG A 513 -23.18 -16.75 -9.85
C ARG A 513 -23.78 -17.64 -10.93
N PHE A 514 -22.92 -18.34 -11.66
CA PHE A 514 -23.31 -19.21 -12.77
C PHE A 514 -22.19 -20.22 -13.09
N LYS A 515 -22.45 -21.13 -14.04
CA LYS A 515 -21.44 -22.04 -14.57
C LYS A 515 -21.18 -21.70 -16.03
N ILE A 516 -19.91 -21.77 -16.44
CA ILE A 516 -19.53 -21.59 -17.84
C ILE A 516 -18.88 -22.84 -18.40
N ARG A 517 -19.11 -23.08 -19.69
CA ARG A 517 -18.52 -24.16 -20.46
C ARG A 517 -17.80 -23.61 -21.69
N ASN A 518 -16.59 -24.11 -21.92
CA ASN A 518 -15.91 -23.98 -23.20
C ASN A 518 -15.40 -25.35 -23.59
N ARG A 519 -15.94 -25.90 -24.69
CA ARG A 519 -15.73 -27.31 -25.09
C ARG A 519 -16.15 -28.28 -23.98
N ALA A 520 -15.24 -29.14 -23.52
CA ALA A 520 -15.52 -30.16 -22.51
C ALA A 520 -15.27 -29.68 -21.06
N CYS A 521 -14.76 -28.46 -20.87
CA CYS A 521 -14.38 -27.95 -19.56
C CYS A 521 -15.48 -27.06 -18.98
N VAL A 522 -15.79 -27.27 -17.70
CA VAL A 522 -16.82 -26.52 -16.96
C VAL A 522 -16.19 -25.93 -15.70
N PHE A 523 -16.47 -24.65 -15.45
CA PHE A 523 -16.02 -23.95 -14.26
C PHE A 523 -17.18 -23.22 -13.58
N ASP A 524 -17.10 -23.14 -12.25
CA ASP A 524 -17.94 -22.21 -11.49
C ASP A 524 -17.43 -20.77 -11.68
N ALA A 525 -18.37 -19.85 -11.84
CA ALA A 525 -18.11 -18.44 -12.08
C ALA A 525 -18.87 -17.56 -11.07
N ILE A 526 -18.21 -16.50 -10.60
CA ILE A 526 -18.81 -15.49 -9.73
C ILE A 526 -18.39 -14.07 -10.14
N GLY A 527 -19.34 -13.19 -10.37
CA GLY A 527 -19.16 -11.77 -10.63
C GLY A 527 -19.66 -10.94 -9.45
N PHE A 528 -18.75 -10.34 -8.69
CA PHE A 528 -19.12 -9.46 -7.59
C PHE A 528 -19.70 -8.14 -8.12
N ASN A 529 -20.86 -7.74 -7.59
CA ASN A 529 -21.61 -6.55 -8.02
C ASN A 529 -22.06 -6.57 -9.49
N LEU A 530 -22.08 -7.74 -10.13
CA LEU A 530 -22.50 -7.91 -11.53
C LEU A 530 -23.95 -8.39 -11.68
N GLY A 531 -24.79 -8.27 -10.65
CA GLY A 531 -26.18 -8.73 -10.72
C GLY A 531 -27.02 -8.03 -11.80
N TYR A 532 -26.65 -6.81 -12.19
CA TYR A 532 -27.29 -6.09 -13.30
C TYR A 532 -27.11 -6.76 -14.67
N LEU A 533 -26.15 -7.69 -14.80
CA LEU A 533 -25.92 -8.48 -16.01
C LEU A 533 -26.76 -9.76 -16.08
N ILE A 534 -27.63 -10.03 -15.09
CA ILE A 534 -28.40 -11.28 -15.06
C ILE A 534 -29.28 -11.46 -16.30
N ASP A 535 -29.90 -10.38 -16.78
CA ASP A 535 -30.77 -10.43 -17.97
C ASP A 535 -29.95 -10.69 -19.24
N LEU A 536 -28.75 -10.12 -19.34
CA LEU A 536 -27.82 -10.38 -20.44
C LEU A 536 -27.45 -11.86 -20.50
N VAL A 537 -27.11 -12.44 -19.35
CA VAL A 537 -26.67 -13.84 -19.24
C VAL A 537 -27.84 -14.83 -19.39
N ASN A 538 -29.05 -14.46 -18.96
CA ASN A 538 -30.25 -15.28 -19.20
C ASN A 538 -30.72 -15.24 -20.66
N SER A 539 -30.53 -14.10 -21.34
CA SER A 539 -30.99 -13.91 -22.73
C SER A 539 -30.05 -14.52 -23.76
N HIS A 540 -28.79 -14.80 -23.38
CA HIS A 540 -27.77 -15.32 -24.28
C HIS A 540 -27.11 -16.57 -23.72
N ASN A 541 -27.24 -17.67 -24.47
CA ASN A 541 -26.59 -18.93 -24.10
C ASN A 541 -25.07 -18.91 -24.33
N ILE A 542 -24.56 -17.97 -25.14
CA ILE A 542 -23.13 -17.85 -25.48
C ILE A 542 -22.69 -16.40 -25.30
N VAL A 543 -21.59 -16.20 -24.57
CA VAL A 543 -21.01 -14.89 -24.24
C VAL A 543 -19.48 -14.92 -24.30
N ASP A 544 -18.86 -13.74 -24.32
CA ASP A 544 -17.43 -13.56 -24.03
C ASP A 544 -17.28 -13.15 -22.56
N VAL A 545 -16.30 -13.72 -21.85
CA VAL A 545 -16.06 -13.42 -20.43
C VAL A 545 -14.63 -12.96 -20.20
N VAL A 546 -14.48 -11.99 -19.30
CA VAL A 546 -13.19 -11.57 -18.76
C VAL A 546 -13.16 -11.91 -17.27
N TYR A 547 -12.11 -12.57 -16.80
CA TYR A 547 -12.05 -13.13 -15.46
C TYR A 547 -10.64 -13.23 -14.89
N SER A 548 -10.54 -13.26 -13.56
CA SER A 548 -9.34 -13.72 -12.84
C SER A 548 -9.63 -15.06 -12.18
N ILE A 549 -8.61 -15.89 -11.98
CA ILE A 549 -8.77 -17.19 -11.31
C ILE A 549 -8.56 -17.00 -9.80
N GLU A 550 -9.47 -17.53 -9.00
CA GLU A 550 -9.34 -17.60 -7.55
C GLU A 550 -9.49 -19.04 -7.06
N GLU A 551 -8.87 -19.35 -5.93
CA GLU A 551 -9.11 -20.61 -5.22
C GLU A 551 -10.43 -20.48 -4.46
N GLY A 552 -11.42 -21.28 -4.83
CA GLY A 552 -12.67 -21.41 -4.08
C GLY A 552 -12.56 -22.50 -3.03
N GLU A 553 -13.21 -22.32 -1.88
CA GLU A 553 -13.33 -23.37 -0.87
C GLU A 553 -14.67 -24.11 -1.05
N PHE A 554 -14.62 -25.41 -1.31
CA PHE A 554 -15.78 -26.28 -1.26
C PHE A 554 -15.47 -27.51 -0.39
N ILE A 555 -16.08 -27.59 0.80
CA ILE A 555 -15.99 -28.74 1.72
C ILE A 555 -14.54 -29.24 1.92
N GLY A 556 -13.60 -28.31 2.16
CA GLY A 556 -12.20 -28.64 2.45
C GLY A 556 -11.31 -28.93 1.24
N GLU A 557 -11.85 -28.97 0.01
CA GLU A 557 -11.07 -29.04 -1.22
C GLU A 557 -11.01 -27.66 -1.90
N SER A 558 -9.80 -27.25 -2.32
CA SER A 558 -9.59 -26.03 -3.09
C SER A 558 -9.90 -26.32 -4.56
N ILE A 559 -10.98 -25.73 -5.08
CA ILE A 559 -11.41 -25.88 -6.47
C ILE A 559 -11.23 -24.53 -7.16
N PRO A 560 -10.62 -24.47 -8.36
CA PRO A 560 -10.50 -23.22 -9.10
C PRO A 560 -11.89 -22.65 -9.46
N GLN A 561 -12.11 -21.38 -9.10
CA GLN A 561 -13.30 -20.62 -9.43
C GLN A 561 -12.91 -19.41 -10.28
N LEU A 562 -13.73 -19.08 -11.28
CA LEU A 562 -13.52 -17.93 -12.14
C LEU A 562 -14.23 -16.71 -11.55
N LYS A 563 -13.46 -15.70 -11.15
CA LYS A 563 -13.99 -14.42 -10.73
C LYS A 563 -14.18 -13.52 -11.94
N ILE A 564 -15.43 -13.39 -12.37
CA ILE A 564 -15.83 -12.62 -13.53
C ILE A 564 -15.65 -11.12 -13.23
N ARG A 565 -15.02 -10.43 -14.18
CA ARG A 565 -14.82 -8.99 -14.18
C ARG A 565 -15.82 -8.29 -15.09
N ASP A 566 -16.11 -8.90 -16.24
CA ASP A 566 -17.08 -8.38 -17.19
C ASP A 566 -17.58 -9.50 -18.14
N ILE A 567 -18.75 -9.27 -18.75
CA ILE A 567 -19.40 -10.18 -19.69
C ILE A 567 -19.88 -9.38 -20.89
N LYS A 568 -19.48 -9.79 -22.10
CA LYS A 568 -19.93 -9.16 -23.35
C LYS A 568 -20.73 -10.15 -24.19
N GLN A 569 -21.76 -9.65 -24.85
CA GLN A 569 -22.46 -10.40 -25.89
C GLN A 569 -21.53 -10.63 -27.10
N LEU A 570 -21.70 -11.77 -27.76
CA LEU A 570 -21.03 -12.09 -29.02
C LEU A 570 -21.27 -11.00 -30.08
N GLY A 571 -20.20 -10.48 -30.71
CA GLY A 571 -20.28 -9.70 -31.95
C GLY A 571 -20.42 -8.18 -31.82
N LEU A 572 -20.46 -7.63 -30.60
CA LEU A 572 -20.25 -6.19 -30.39
C LEU A 572 -18.74 -5.97 -30.29
N TYR A 573 -18.12 -5.24 -31.24
CA TYR A 573 -16.74 -4.76 -31.12
C TYR A 573 -16.77 -3.33 -30.61
#